data_AF-A0A6L4YPB5-F1
#
_entry.id   AF-A0A6L4YPB5-F1
#
_cell.length_a   1.000
_cell.length_b   1.000
_cell.length_c   1.000
_cell.angle_alpha   90.00
_cell.angle_beta   90.00
_cell.angle_gamma   90.00
#
_symmetry.space_group_name_H-M   'P 1'
#
loop_
_entity.id
_entity.type
_entity.pdbx_description
1 polymer ?
#
loop_
_entity_poly.entity_id
_entity_poly.type
_entity_poly.pdbx_seq_one_letter_code
_entity_poly.pdbx_strand_id
1 'polypeptide(L)'
;RALVDFFNSKFLPDETRNLSGATSGRTARIDHARERLLSKLHSIQDATEDRVLRTLANLIESTVRTNFYRSDKKSHYISFKINCANLESIPEPRPKFEIFVHASTVEGVHLRGAKIARGGLRWSDRLDDYRTEIFGLMRTQMVKNVLIVPGGAKGGFILKLEKPGIDRRAFADKMYEVFIRGLLDITDNIIEGRTITPPQVVCFDDPDPYLVVAADKGTAHLSDTANRIAHEYGFWLGDAFASGGSMGYDHKIYAITARGAWACARHHFSFLGIDPFW
;
A
#
# COMPACT_ATOMS: atom_id res chain seq x y z
N ARG A 1 -20.63 -0.96 17.73
CA ARG A 1 -21.40 0.21 17.24
C ARG A 1 -20.58 1.50 17.31
N ALA A 2 -20.09 1.94 18.48
CA ALA A 2 -19.29 3.17 18.60
C ALA A 2 -18.07 3.24 17.64
N LEU A 3 -17.33 2.12 17.47
CA LEU A 3 -16.24 2.03 16.46
C LEU A 3 -16.73 2.28 15.03
N VAL A 4 -17.89 1.73 14.66
CA VAL A 4 -18.50 1.89 13.33
C VAL A 4 -18.97 3.33 13.14
N ASP A 5 -19.60 3.93 14.15
CA ASP A 5 -20.03 5.33 14.13
C ASP A 5 -18.82 6.26 13.96
N PHE A 6 -17.72 5.97 14.67
CA PHE A 6 -16.47 6.70 14.54
C PHE A 6 -15.88 6.57 13.13
N PHE A 7 -15.80 5.35 12.60
CA PHE A 7 -15.36 5.11 11.22
C PHE A 7 -16.23 5.88 10.19
N ASN A 8 -17.55 5.79 10.31
CA ASN A 8 -18.50 6.50 9.45
C ASN A 8 -18.32 8.02 9.55
N SER A 9 -18.15 8.56 10.76
CA SER A 9 -17.95 10.01 10.96
C SER A 9 -16.73 10.56 10.22
N LYS A 10 -15.67 9.74 10.09
CA LYS A 10 -14.47 10.07 9.33
C LYS A 10 -14.70 9.95 7.83
N PHE A 11 -15.19 8.81 7.37
CA PHE A 11 -15.01 8.40 5.98
C PHE A 11 -16.28 8.44 5.12
N LEU A 12 -17.47 8.54 5.71
CA LEU A 12 -18.69 8.71 4.94
C LEU A 12 -18.62 10.05 4.17
N PRO A 13 -18.65 10.04 2.83
CA PRO A 13 -18.64 11.27 2.04
C PRO A 13 -19.90 12.09 2.34
N ASP A 14 -19.78 13.42 2.37
CA ASP A 14 -20.97 14.27 2.45
C ASP A 14 -21.68 14.24 1.08
N GLU A 15 -23.00 14.05 1.06
CA GLU A 15 -23.80 13.96 -0.18
C GLU A 15 -23.78 15.25 -1.01
N THR A 16 -23.31 16.36 -0.43
CA THR A 16 -23.15 17.66 -1.10
C THR A 16 -21.67 17.97 -1.36
N ARG A 17 -21.22 17.68 -2.59
CA ARG A 17 -20.01 18.27 -3.17
C ARG A 17 -20.26 19.76 -3.37
N ASN A 18 -20.01 20.58 -2.35
CA ASN A 18 -19.56 21.97 -2.42
C ASN A 18 -19.86 22.65 -1.09
N LEU A 19 -18.85 23.36 -0.60
CA LEU A 19 -18.87 24.52 0.31
C LEU A 19 -17.87 24.33 1.45
N SER A 20 -17.04 25.36 1.59
CA SER A 20 -16.00 25.61 2.59
C SER A 20 -16.47 25.54 4.07
N GLY A 21 -17.74 25.18 4.33
CA GLY A 21 -18.31 24.90 5.65
C GLY A 21 -18.52 23.41 5.99
N ALA A 22 -18.29 22.48 5.06
CA ALA A 22 -18.44 21.05 5.32
C ALA A 22 -17.35 20.48 6.26
N THR A 23 -16.16 21.09 6.26
CA THR A 23 -15.00 20.64 7.05
C THR A 23 -15.20 20.82 8.55
N SER A 24 -15.80 21.93 8.99
CA SER A 24 -16.08 22.18 10.41
C SER A 24 -17.14 21.21 10.96
N GLY A 25 -18.19 20.94 10.18
CA GLY A 25 -19.23 19.97 10.53
C GLY A 25 -18.70 18.54 10.64
N ARG A 26 -17.85 18.08 9.71
CA ARG A 26 -17.21 16.76 9.81
C ARG A 26 -16.32 16.67 11.03
N THR A 27 -15.48 17.68 11.29
CA THR A 27 -14.57 17.69 12.45
C THR A 27 -15.34 17.55 13.76
N ALA A 28 -16.40 18.34 13.95
CA ALA A 28 -17.27 18.23 15.14
C ALA A 28 -17.93 16.84 15.27
N ARG A 29 -18.40 16.24 14.15
CA ARG A 29 -18.95 14.87 14.17
C ARG A 29 -17.91 13.82 14.55
N ILE A 30 -16.68 13.96 14.06
CA ILE A 30 -15.56 13.08 14.39
C ILE A 30 -15.25 13.21 15.88
N ASP A 31 -15.12 14.42 16.40
CA ASP A 31 -14.79 14.66 17.81
C ASP A 31 -15.85 14.09 18.74
N HIS A 32 -17.14 14.37 18.47
CA HIS A 32 -18.24 13.79 19.25
C HIS A 32 -18.28 12.25 19.17
N ALA A 33 -18.02 11.66 18.00
CA ALA A 33 -17.95 10.20 17.86
C ALA A 33 -16.75 9.61 18.61
N ARG A 34 -15.61 10.30 18.60
CA ARG A 34 -14.40 9.93 19.34
C ARG A 34 -14.63 9.97 20.85
N GLU A 35 -15.24 11.03 21.38
CA GLU A 35 -15.58 11.15 22.80
C GLU A 35 -16.53 10.02 23.25
N ARG A 36 -17.57 9.73 22.47
CA ARG A 36 -18.47 8.59 22.72
C ARG A 36 -17.72 7.26 22.71
N LEU A 37 -16.78 7.06 21.78
CA LEU A 37 -15.97 5.85 21.72
C LEU A 37 -15.10 5.72 22.96
N LEU A 38 -14.37 6.77 23.35
CA LEU A 38 -13.51 6.79 24.54
C LEU A 38 -14.30 6.52 25.83
N SER A 39 -15.47 7.15 25.98
CA SER A 39 -16.38 6.89 27.10
C SER A 39 -16.80 5.42 27.20
N LYS A 40 -17.11 4.78 26.06
CA LYS A 40 -17.44 3.34 26.02
C LYS A 40 -16.23 2.46 26.33
N LEU A 41 -15.04 2.81 25.82
CA LEU A 41 -13.81 2.08 26.13
C LEU A 41 -13.48 2.13 27.63
N HIS A 42 -13.69 3.29 28.29
CA HIS A 42 -13.48 3.43 29.74
C HIS A 42 -14.40 2.55 30.60
N SER A 43 -15.53 2.10 30.06
CA SER A 43 -16.49 1.25 30.77
C SER A 43 -16.17 -0.24 30.70
N ILE A 44 -15.15 -0.64 29.92
CA ILE A 44 -14.75 -2.03 29.74
C ILE A 44 -13.95 -2.49 30.97
N GLN A 45 -14.37 -3.61 31.57
CA GLN A 45 -13.72 -4.16 32.76
C GLN A 45 -12.64 -5.19 32.42
N ASP A 46 -12.82 -5.96 31.33
CA ASP A 46 -11.82 -6.94 30.91
C ASP A 46 -10.66 -6.27 30.17
N ALA A 47 -9.45 -6.47 30.66
CA ALA A 47 -8.25 -5.84 30.11
C ALA A 47 -7.90 -6.33 28.69
N THR A 48 -8.26 -7.58 28.35
CA THR A 48 -7.99 -8.13 27.01
C THR A 48 -8.93 -7.50 25.98
N GLU A 49 -10.22 -7.42 26.30
CA GLU A 49 -11.23 -6.74 25.48
C GLU A 49 -10.90 -5.26 25.28
N ASP A 50 -10.54 -4.56 26.36
CA ASP A 50 -10.15 -3.14 26.30
C ASP A 50 -8.95 -2.95 25.37
N ARG A 51 -7.91 -3.78 25.51
CA ARG A 51 -6.72 -3.73 24.63
C ARG A 51 -7.08 -3.96 23.15
N VAL A 52 -7.90 -4.95 22.85
CA VAL A 52 -8.32 -5.25 21.46
C VAL A 52 -9.12 -4.08 20.88
N LEU A 53 -10.08 -3.56 21.63
CA LEU A 53 -10.95 -2.48 21.16
C LEU A 53 -10.20 -1.15 21.03
N ARG A 54 -9.25 -0.84 21.91
CA ARG A 54 -8.33 0.30 21.77
C ARG A 54 -7.42 0.17 20.56
N THR A 55 -6.90 -1.03 20.30
CA THR A 55 -6.10 -1.29 19.09
C THR A 55 -6.92 -1.01 17.83
N LEU A 56 -8.19 -1.45 17.78
CA LEU A 56 -9.09 -1.14 16.67
C LEU A 56 -9.40 0.37 16.57
N ALA A 57 -9.61 1.05 17.71
CA ALA A 57 -9.82 2.50 17.73
C ALA A 57 -8.60 3.26 17.16
N ASN A 58 -7.39 2.92 17.62
CA ASN A 58 -6.14 3.49 17.14
C ASN A 58 -5.93 3.21 15.63
N LEU A 59 -6.31 2.03 15.13
CA LEU A 59 -6.28 1.71 13.70
C LEU A 59 -7.23 2.59 12.87
N ILE A 60 -8.47 2.81 13.34
CA ILE A 60 -9.43 3.70 12.66
C ILE A 60 -8.94 5.15 12.70
N GLU A 61 -8.39 5.60 13.83
CA GLU A 61 -7.79 6.92 13.98
C GLU A 61 -6.60 7.11 13.00
N SER A 62 -5.73 6.11 12.90
CA SER A 62 -4.54 6.13 12.05
C SER A 62 -4.85 5.95 10.55
N THR A 63 -6.04 5.48 10.20
CA THR A 63 -6.49 5.40 8.80
C THR A 63 -6.72 6.82 8.27
N VAL A 64 -6.17 7.10 7.09
CA VAL A 64 -6.27 8.43 6.43
C VAL A 64 -7.10 8.41 5.16
N ARG A 65 -7.29 7.24 4.51
CA ARG A 65 -8.14 7.07 3.32
C ARG A 65 -8.73 5.67 3.27
N THR A 66 -9.90 5.53 2.65
CA THR A 66 -10.52 4.24 2.33
C THR A 66 -11.42 4.34 1.11
N ASN A 67 -11.53 3.26 0.34
CA ASN A 67 -12.50 3.13 -0.76
C ASN A 67 -13.80 2.41 -0.33
N PHE A 68 -14.04 2.27 0.98
CA PHE A 68 -15.20 1.54 1.51
C PHE A 68 -16.53 2.07 0.95
N TYR A 69 -16.70 3.40 0.90
CA TYR A 69 -17.93 4.06 0.41
C TYR A 69 -17.96 4.29 -1.10
N ARG A 70 -16.93 3.84 -1.82
CA ARG A 70 -16.88 4.02 -3.28
C ARG A 70 -17.88 3.08 -3.95
N SER A 71 -18.79 3.62 -4.75
CA SER A 71 -19.88 2.85 -5.38
C SER A 71 -19.60 2.42 -6.82
N ASP A 72 -18.59 2.99 -7.47
CA ASP A 72 -18.19 2.72 -8.87
C ASP A 72 -17.18 1.56 -9.03
N LYS A 73 -16.93 0.79 -7.96
CA LYS A 73 -15.96 -0.32 -7.98
C LYS A 73 -16.48 -1.48 -8.83
N LYS A 74 -15.63 -1.97 -9.75
CA LYS A 74 -15.89 -3.15 -10.60
C LYS A 74 -16.09 -4.46 -9.80
N SER A 75 -15.59 -4.52 -8.56
CA SER A 75 -15.63 -5.71 -7.71
C SER A 75 -15.62 -5.32 -6.23
N HIS A 76 -16.04 -6.23 -5.36
CA HIS A 76 -16.08 -5.98 -3.92
C HIS A 76 -14.71 -6.25 -3.29
N TYR A 77 -13.94 -5.18 -3.08
CA TYR A 77 -12.73 -5.14 -2.26
C TYR A 77 -12.71 -3.82 -1.48
N ILE A 78 -11.95 -3.82 -0.39
CA ILE A 78 -11.79 -2.68 0.51
C ILE A 78 -10.30 -2.40 0.67
N SER A 79 -9.94 -1.13 0.63
CA SER A 79 -8.59 -0.65 0.86
C SER A 79 -8.57 0.36 1.99
N PHE A 80 -7.53 0.30 2.83
CA PHE A 80 -7.25 1.27 3.87
C PHE A 80 -5.83 1.79 3.70
N LYS A 81 -5.66 3.12 3.68
CA LYS A 81 -4.35 3.77 3.79
C LYS A 81 -4.17 4.21 5.23
N ILE A 82 -3.13 3.72 5.87
CA ILE A 82 -2.85 3.91 7.29
C ILE A 82 -1.57 4.71 7.42
N ASN A 83 -1.61 5.81 8.19
CA ASN A 83 -0.41 6.53 8.60
C ASN A 83 0.21 5.79 9.79
N CYS A 84 1.28 5.05 9.55
CA CYS A 84 1.83 4.16 10.58
C CYS A 84 2.62 4.90 11.68
N ALA A 85 2.89 6.21 11.50
CA ALA A 85 3.43 7.03 12.59
C ALA A 85 2.45 7.13 13.77
N ASN A 86 1.15 7.06 13.50
CA ASN A 86 0.10 7.18 14.51
C ASN A 86 -0.27 5.84 15.19
N LEU A 87 0.28 4.72 14.69
CA LEU A 87 0.07 3.42 15.29
C LEU A 87 0.91 3.27 16.55
N GLU A 88 0.26 2.88 17.65
CA GLU A 88 0.90 2.76 18.96
C GLU A 88 1.83 1.53 19.05
N SER A 89 1.44 0.42 18.43
CA SER A 89 2.13 -0.88 18.53
C SER A 89 2.57 -1.42 17.16
N ILE A 90 3.59 -0.82 16.55
CA ILE A 90 4.18 -1.25 15.29
C ILE A 90 5.71 -1.41 15.43
N PRO A 91 6.33 -2.47 14.86
CA PRO A 91 7.79 -2.65 14.92
C PRO A 91 8.56 -1.60 14.09
N GLU A 92 9.77 -1.29 14.54
CA GLU A 92 10.71 -0.45 13.80
C GLU A 92 11.44 -1.23 12.67
N PRO A 93 11.81 -0.57 11.55
CA PRO A 93 11.49 0.81 11.20
C PRO A 93 10.03 0.96 10.75
N ARG A 94 9.34 2.00 11.26
CA ARG A 94 7.96 2.26 10.84
C ARG A 94 7.90 2.69 9.38
N PRO A 95 7.10 2.03 8.51
CA PRO A 95 6.75 2.64 7.24
C PRO A 95 6.02 3.96 7.48
N LYS A 96 6.09 4.89 6.52
CA LYS A 96 5.26 6.10 6.56
C LYS A 96 3.79 5.74 6.34
N PHE A 97 3.53 4.91 5.32
CA PHE A 97 2.18 4.47 4.99
C PHE A 97 2.13 2.96 4.74
N GLU A 98 1.05 2.34 5.21
CA GLU A 98 0.59 1.03 4.76
C GLU A 98 -0.69 1.21 3.96
N ILE A 99 -0.76 0.62 2.76
CA ILE A 99 -2.03 0.38 2.09
C ILE A 99 -2.36 -1.09 2.24
N PHE A 100 -3.41 -1.38 2.98
CA PHE A 100 -3.98 -2.73 3.11
C PHE A 100 -5.13 -2.87 2.12
N VAL A 101 -5.17 -3.97 1.39
CA VAL A 101 -6.24 -4.31 0.43
C VAL A 101 -6.80 -5.67 0.79
N HIS A 102 -8.12 -5.76 0.88
CA HIS A 102 -8.82 -6.98 1.26
C HIS A 102 -10.00 -7.27 0.34
N ALA A 103 -10.10 -8.52 -0.09
CA ALA A 103 -11.24 -9.11 -0.77
C ALA A 103 -11.50 -10.52 -0.20
N SER A 104 -12.56 -11.18 -0.65
CA SER A 104 -12.82 -12.58 -0.28
C SER A 104 -11.70 -13.53 -0.75
N THR A 105 -11.10 -13.24 -1.90
CA THR A 105 -10.12 -14.12 -2.57
C THR A 105 -8.67 -13.67 -2.46
N VAL A 106 -8.42 -12.40 -2.12
CA VAL A 106 -7.07 -11.82 -2.05
C VAL A 106 -6.95 -10.92 -0.84
N GLU A 107 -5.76 -10.90 -0.24
CA GLU A 107 -5.37 -9.93 0.77
C GLU A 107 -3.94 -9.48 0.48
N GLY A 108 -3.64 -8.19 0.68
CA GLY A 108 -2.30 -7.68 0.44
C GLY A 108 -2.00 -6.39 1.16
N VAL A 109 -0.71 -6.09 1.26
CA VAL A 109 -0.16 -4.87 1.85
C VAL A 109 0.81 -4.20 0.90
N HIS A 110 0.87 -2.88 0.95
CA HIS A 110 1.92 -2.08 0.34
C HIS A 110 2.48 -1.09 1.37
N LEU A 111 3.72 -1.33 1.79
CA LEU A 111 4.43 -0.55 2.81
C LEU A 111 5.37 0.44 2.12
N ARG A 112 5.23 1.73 2.42
CA ARG A 112 6.10 2.80 1.91
C ARG A 112 6.82 3.51 3.06
N GLY A 113 8.14 3.63 2.97
CA GLY A 113 8.95 4.40 3.93
C GLY A 113 8.86 5.92 3.74
N ALA A 114 8.40 6.41 2.59
CA ALA A 114 8.25 7.84 2.29
C ALA A 114 7.08 8.10 1.32
N LYS A 115 6.79 9.39 1.02
CA LYS A 115 5.80 9.76 -0.01
C LYS A 115 6.26 9.30 -1.40
N ILE A 116 7.53 9.54 -1.71
CA ILE A 116 8.20 9.07 -2.92
C ILE A 116 8.97 7.81 -2.56
N ALA A 117 8.44 6.65 -2.94
CA ALA A 117 9.04 5.36 -2.66
C ALA A 117 8.74 4.38 -3.78
N ARG A 118 9.67 3.44 -4.01
CA ARG A 118 9.54 2.39 -5.04
C ARG A 118 9.80 1.02 -4.42
N GLY A 119 9.03 0.03 -4.85
CA GLY A 119 9.08 -1.31 -4.28
C GLY A 119 8.48 -2.40 -5.16
N GLY A 120 9.09 -3.59 -5.09
CA GLY A 120 8.53 -4.79 -5.72
C GLY A 120 7.26 -5.28 -5.03
N LEU A 121 6.32 -5.82 -5.81
CA LEU A 121 5.11 -6.49 -5.32
C LEU A 121 5.28 -8.01 -5.39
N ARG A 122 5.22 -8.70 -4.25
CA ARG A 122 5.39 -10.16 -4.18
C ARG A 122 4.05 -10.89 -4.12
N TRP A 123 3.92 -11.96 -4.89
CA TRP A 123 2.93 -12.98 -4.56
C TRP A 123 3.55 -13.94 -3.54
N SER A 124 2.99 -13.96 -2.32
CA SER A 124 3.46 -14.80 -1.22
C SER A 124 2.60 -16.06 -1.11
N ASP A 125 3.27 -17.17 -0.82
CA ASP A 125 2.69 -18.46 -0.43
C ASP A 125 2.54 -18.60 1.08
N ARG A 126 2.96 -17.60 1.87
CA ARG A 126 2.96 -17.60 3.34
C ARG A 126 1.66 -17.02 3.91
N LEU A 127 0.57 -17.77 3.86
CA LEU A 127 -0.76 -17.29 4.27
C LEU A 127 -0.78 -16.67 5.68
N ASP A 128 -0.11 -17.30 6.64
CA ASP A 128 -0.19 -16.93 8.06
C ASP A 128 0.70 -15.74 8.44
N ASP A 129 1.79 -15.48 7.69
CA ASP A 129 2.79 -14.48 8.08
C ASP A 129 3.39 -13.67 6.92
N TYR A 130 2.71 -13.60 5.76
CA TYR A 130 3.17 -12.78 4.62
C TYR A 130 3.42 -11.32 5.02
N ARG A 131 2.66 -10.75 5.97
CA ARG A 131 2.88 -9.39 6.45
C ARG A 131 4.27 -9.22 7.06
N THR A 132 4.74 -10.20 7.83
CA THR A 132 6.10 -10.24 8.40
C THR A 132 7.15 -10.37 7.30
N GLU A 133 6.89 -11.22 6.30
CA GLU A 133 7.76 -11.33 5.12
C GLU A 133 7.90 -9.99 4.38
N ILE A 134 6.78 -9.35 4.03
CA ILE A 134 6.78 -8.07 3.30
C ILE A 134 7.42 -6.97 4.13
N PHE A 135 7.18 -6.92 5.44
CA PHE A 135 7.85 -5.98 6.35
C PHE A 135 9.36 -6.18 6.37
N GLY A 136 9.85 -7.43 6.50
CA GLY A 136 11.28 -7.73 6.46
C GLY A 136 11.96 -7.31 5.14
N LEU A 137 11.28 -7.50 4.02
CA LEU A 137 11.74 -7.08 2.70
C LEU A 137 11.76 -5.55 2.54
N MET A 138 10.74 -4.86 3.06
CA MET A 138 10.67 -3.40 3.09
C MET A 138 11.82 -2.81 3.91
N ARG A 139 12.03 -3.33 5.13
CA ARG A 139 13.14 -2.96 6.02
C ARG A 139 14.50 -3.11 5.32
N THR A 140 14.70 -4.21 4.59
CA THR A 140 15.94 -4.44 3.83
C THR A 140 16.11 -3.41 2.70
N GLN A 141 15.02 -3.02 2.02
CA GLN A 141 15.07 -2.01 0.96
C GLN A 141 15.31 -0.59 1.47
N MET A 142 14.81 -0.25 2.66
CA MET A 142 15.11 1.05 3.29
C MET A 142 16.61 1.24 3.52
N VAL A 143 17.32 0.19 3.92
CA VAL A 143 18.78 0.23 4.09
C VAL A 143 19.53 0.23 2.76
N LYS A 144 19.00 -0.44 1.72
CA LYS A 144 19.64 -0.52 0.40
C LYS A 144 19.52 0.75 -0.44
N ASN A 145 18.40 1.48 -0.34
CA ASN A 145 18.08 2.57 -1.27
C ASN A 145 18.55 3.97 -0.79
N VAL A 146 19.31 4.06 0.32
CA VAL A 146 19.73 5.32 0.96
C VAL A 146 20.41 6.31 -0.01
N LEU A 147 21.07 5.82 -1.06
CA LEU A 147 21.79 6.65 -2.03
C LEU A 147 20.98 7.10 -3.26
N ILE A 148 19.80 6.52 -3.55
CA ILE A 148 19.05 6.79 -4.81
C ILE A 148 17.64 7.33 -4.55
N VAL A 149 16.87 6.72 -3.64
CA VAL A 149 15.56 7.24 -3.19
C VAL A 149 15.45 6.92 -1.69
N PRO A 150 15.42 7.93 -0.80
CA PRO A 150 15.52 7.71 0.65
C PRO A 150 14.38 6.86 1.26
N GLY A 151 13.28 6.66 0.54
CA GLY A 151 12.17 5.81 0.96
C GLY A 151 12.06 4.52 0.16
N GLY A 152 12.41 3.38 0.75
CA GLY A 152 12.08 2.08 0.19
C GLY A 152 10.57 1.80 0.27
N ALA A 153 10.03 1.03 -0.68
CA ALA A 153 8.71 0.42 -0.54
C ALA A 153 8.77 -1.09 -0.77
N LYS A 154 7.75 -1.80 -0.29
CA LYS A 154 7.50 -3.20 -0.64
C LYS A 154 6.02 -3.47 -0.55
N GLY A 155 5.48 -4.20 -1.50
CA GLY A 155 4.17 -4.79 -1.33
C GLY A 155 4.19 -6.30 -1.50
N GLY A 156 3.09 -6.91 -1.12
CA GLY A 156 2.80 -8.28 -1.46
C GLY A 156 1.39 -8.68 -1.09
N PHE A 157 0.94 -9.77 -1.68
CA PHE A 157 -0.40 -10.28 -1.54
C PHE A 157 -0.40 -11.81 -1.48
N ILE A 158 -1.47 -12.35 -0.92
CA ILE A 158 -1.76 -13.77 -0.79
C ILE A 158 -3.11 -14.11 -1.43
N LEU A 159 -3.32 -15.39 -1.71
CA LEU A 159 -4.62 -15.92 -2.12
C LEU A 159 -5.32 -16.50 -0.90
N LYS A 160 -6.45 -15.92 -0.49
CA LYS A 160 -7.19 -16.37 0.69
C LYS A 160 -8.04 -17.63 0.44
N LEU A 161 -8.56 -17.74 -0.78
CA LEU A 161 -9.43 -18.84 -1.18
C LEU A 161 -8.93 -19.35 -2.52
N GLU A 162 -8.63 -20.64 -2.59
CA GLU A 162 -8.39 -21.30 -3.86
C GLU A 162 -9.73 -21.68 -4.48
N LYS A 163 -9.90 -21.38 -5.78
CA LYS A 163 -11.09 -21.80 -6.53
C LYS A 163 -10.79 -23.14 -7.22
N PRO A 164 -11.49 -24.24 -6.86
CA PRO A 164 -11.30 -25.53 -7.51
C PRO A 164 -11.46 -25.42 -9.03
N GLY A 165 -10.58 -26.07 -9.78
CA GLY A 165 -10.64 -26.12 -11.25
C GLY A 165 -10.10 -24.89 -11.98
N ILE A 166 -9.59 -23.86 -11.28
CA ILE A 166 -8.89 -22.73 -11.89
C ILE A 166 -7.39 -22.92 -11.71
N ASP A 167 -6.61 -22.72 -12.79
CA ASP A 167 -5.16 -22.68 -12.69
C ASP A 167 -4.70 -21.64 -11.66
N ARG A 168 -3.89 -22.08 -10.68
CA ARG A 168 -3.51 -21.27 -9.52
C ARG A 168 -2.75 -20.00 -9.91
N ARG A 169 -1.92 -20.09 -10.95
CA ARG A 169 -1.14 -18.94 -11.46
C ARG A 169 -2.03 -17.94 -12.17
N ALA A 170 -2.92 -18.40 -13.04
CA ALA A 170 -3.91 -17.54 -13.71
C ALA A 170 -4.82 -16.85 -12.68
N PHE A 171 -5.22 -17.57 -11.63
CA PHE A 171 -5.98 -16.99 -10.53
C PHE A 171 -5.18 -15.93 -9.76
N ALA A 172 -3.90 -16.20 -9.48
CA ALA A 172 -3.01 -15.24 -8.85
C ALA A 172 -2.82 -13.96 -9.69
N ASP A 173 -2.68 -14.09 -11.00
CA ASP A 173 -2.59 -12.95 -11.93
C ASP A 173 -3.87 -12.11 -11.88
N LYS A 174 -5.04 -12.77 -11.80
CA LYS A 174 -6.30 -12.03 -11.66
C LYS A 174 -6.42 -11.32 -10.31
N MET A 175 -5.93 -11.94 -9.24
CA MET A 175 -5.92 -11.33 -7.90
C MET A 175 -4.92 -10.19 -7.78
N TYR A 176 -3.80 -10.25 -8.51
CA TYR A 176 -2.89 -9.13 -8.67
C TYR A 176 -3.60 -7.90 -9.26
N GLU A 177 -4.47 -8.09 -10.26
CA GLU A 177 -5.26 -6.95 -10.80
C GLU A 177 -6.15 -6.31 -9.73
N VAL A 178 -6.82 -7.12 -8.90
CA VAL A 178 -7.64 -6.63 -7.79
C VAL A 178 -6.78 -5.84 -6.80
N PHE A 179 -5.60 -6.35 -6.49
CA PHE A 179 -4.65 -5.70 -5.60
C PHE A 179 -4.21 -4.33 -6.15
N ILE A 180 -3.78 -4.25 -7.41
CA ILE A 180 -3.38 -2.98 -8.05
C ILE A 180 -4.53 -1.97 -8.06
N ARG A 181 -5.74 -2.40 -8.41
CA ARG A 181 -6.93 -1.54 -8.37
C ARG A 181 -7.21 -1.05 -6.95
N GLY A 182 -7.06 -1.90 -5.95
CA GLY A 182 -7.14 -1.54 -4.53
C GLY A 182 -6.15 -0.45 -4.12
N LEU A 183 -4.93 -0.45 -4.67
CA LEU A 183 -3.95 0.61 -4.42
C LEU A 183 -4.34 1.93 -5.10
N LEU A 184 -4.72 1.88 -6.37
CA LEU A 184 -5.08 3.07 -7.16
C LEU A 184 -6.39 3.72 -6.69
N ASP A 185 -7.31 2.93 -6.14
CA ASP A 185 -8.61 3.39 -5.67
C ASP A 185 -8.56 4.47 -4.57
N ILE A 186 -7.44 4.58 -3.86
CA ILE A 186 -7.23 5.52 -2.77
C ILE A 186 -5.99 6.40 -2.96
N THR A 187 -5.37 6.33 -4.15
CA THR A 187 -4.20 7.12 -4.54
C THR A 187 -4.66 8.32 -5.38
N ASP A 188 -4.14 9.52 -5.13
CA ASP A 188 -4.48 10.67 -5.95
C ASP A 188 -3.92 10.52 -7.37
N ASN A 189 -4.51 11.19 -8.34
CA ASN A 189 -4.00 11.27 -9.70
C ASN A 189 -3.52 12.69 -10.02
N ILE A 190 -2.79 12.88 -11.13
CA ILE A 190 -2.44 14.19 -11.68
C ILE A 190 -3.09 14.33 -13.05
N ILE A 191 -4.01 15.28 -13.20
CA ILE A 191 -4.67 15.59 -14.47
C ILE A 191 -4.43 17.06 -14.75
N GLU A 192 -3.81 17.38 -15.90
CA GLU A 192 -3.47 18.76 -16.30
C GLU A 192 -2.69 19.53 -15.22
N GLY A 193 -1.75 18.86 -14.56
CA GLY A 193 -0.91 19.44 -13.50
C GLY A 193 -1.62 19.63 -12.14
N ARG A 194 -2.87 19.20 -12.00
CA ARG A 194 -3.63 19.30 -10.75
C ARG A 194 -3.80 17.94 -10.11
N THR A 195 -3.63 17.88 -8.78
CA THR A 195 -3.91 16.65 -8.04
C THR A 195 -5.41 16.43 -7.90
N ILE A 196 -5.88 15.26 -8.32
CA ILE A 196 -7.29 14.85 -8.29
C ILE A 196 -7.43 13.64 -7.36
N THR A 197 -8.27 13.78 -6.34
CA THR A 197 -8.58 12.68 -5.41
C THR A 197 -9.63 11.73 -6.02
N PRO A 198 -9.53 10.41 -5.76
CA PRO A 198 -10.55 9.45 -6.21
C PRO A 198 -11.96 9.83 -5.72
N PRO A 199 -13.01 9.51 -6.50
CA PRO A 199 -14.39 9.82 -6.11
C PRO A 199 -14.73 9.12 -4.78
N GLN A 200 -15.57 9.77 -3.96
CA GLN A 200 -16.08 9.23 -2.69
C GLN A 200 -14.98 8.77 -1.69
N VAL A 201 -13.76 9.28 -1.82
CA VAL A 201 -12.67 9.07 -0.85
C VAL A 201 -12.43 10.34 -0.06
N VAL A 202 -12.68 10.30 1.24
CA VAL A 202 -12.30 11.37 2.18
C VAL A 202 -10.82 11.20 2.54
N CYS A 203 -10.03 12.28 2.42
CA CYS A 203 -8.60 12.28 2.68
C CYS A 203 -8.25 13.08 3.94
N PHE A 204 -7.49 12.48 4.85
CA PHE A 204 -6.97 13.11 6.07
C PHE A 204 -5.45 13.29 6.05
N ASP A 205 -4.84 13.11 4.90
CA ASP A 205 -3.42 13.33 4.64
C ASP A 205 -3.24 14.32 3.48
N ASP A 206 -2.01 14.78 3.29
CA ASP A 206 -1.64 15.64 2.17
C ASP A 206 -1.92 14.97 0.80
N PRO A 207 -2.00 15.75 -0.28
CA PRO A 207 -1.94 15.23 -1.64
C PRO A 207 -0.82 14.20 -1.82
N ASP A 208 -1.17 13.02 -2.34
CA ASP A 208 -0.27 11.88 -2.49
C ASP A 208 -0.52 11.13 -3.81
N PRO A 209 -0.12 11.74 -4.94
CA PRO A 209 -0.32 11.15 -6.26
C PRO A 209 0.78 10.16 -6.68
N TYR A 210 1.81 9.98 -5.86
CA TYR A 210 2.98 9.18 -6.23
C TYR A 210 2.84 7.73 -5.73
N LEU A 211 2.60 6.82 -6.68
CA LEU A 211 2.62 5.39 -6.45
C LEU A 211 3.33 4.71 -7.62
N VAL A 212 4.46 4.06 -7.34
CA VAL A 212 5.20 3.26 -8.31
C VAL A 212 5.37 1.86 -7.76
N VAL A 213 5.12 0.88 -8.62
CA VAL A 213 5.27 -0.54 -8.31
C VAL A 213 6.38 -1.15 -9.16
N ALA A 214 6.96 -2.24 -8.69
CA ALA A 214 7.91 -3.03 -9.45
C ALA A 214 7.56 -4.51 -9.34
N ALA A 215 8.09 -5.31 -10.25
CA ALA A 215 7.96 -6.75 -10.16
C ALA A 215 8.81 -7.35 -9.03
N ASP A 216 8.36 -8.47 -8.47
CA ASP A 216 9.09 -9.31 -7.52
C ASP A 216 8.78 -10.81 -7.77
N LYS A 217 9.15 -11.68 -6.82
CA LYS A 217 8.79 -13.11 -6.83
C LYS A 217 7.29 -13.25 -7.08
N GLY A 218 6.96 -14.04 -8.10
CA GLY A 218 5.58 -14.35 -8.46
C GLY A 218 4.83 -13.22 -9.19
N THR A 219 5.48 -12.13 -9.59
CA THR A 219 4.86 -11.05 -10.38
C THR A 219 5.75 -10.54 -11.53
N ALA A 220 6.84 -11.26 -11.82
CA ALA A 220 7.83 -10.90 -12.85
C ALA A 220 7.23 -10.53 -14.22
N HIS A 221 6.17 -11.20 -14.63
CA HIS A 221 5.49 -11.02 -15.92
C HIS A 221 4.33 -10.01 -15.89
N LEU A 222 4.06 -9.37 -14.75
CA LEU A 222 2.85 -8.58 -14.52
C LEU A 222 3.04 -7.07 -14.58
N SER A 223 4.23 -6.58 -14.97
CA SER A 223 4.47 -5.15 -15.15
C SER A 223 3.54 -4.54 -16.19
N ASP A 224 3.37 -5.19 -17.35
CA ASP A 224 2.46 -4.71 -18.41
C ASP A 224 1.00 -4.75 -17.96
N THR A 225 0.62 -5.75 -17.18
CA THR A 225 -0.71 -5.81 -16.54
C THR A 225 -0.95 -4.61 -15.62
N ALA A 226 0.04 -4.23 -14.80
CA ALA A 226 -0.07 -3.08 -13.92
C ALA A 226 -0.14 -1.76 -14.70
N ASN A 227 0.69 -1.58 -15.73
CA ASN A 227 0.64 -0.38 -16.59
C ASN A 227 -0.69 -0.28 -17.34
N ARG A 228 -1.20 -1.40 -17.87
CA ARG A 228 -2.53 -1.45 -18.50
C ARG A 228 -3.63 -1.00 -17.53
N ILE A 229 -3.57 -1.42 -16.26
CA ILE A 229 -4.51 -0.97 -15.23
C ILE A 229 -4.32 0.53 -14.92
N ALA A 230 -3.09 1.02 -14.83
CA ALA A 230 -2.82 2.44 -14.65
C ALA A 230 -3.44 3.28 -15.78
N HIS A 231 -3.34 2.81 -17.03
CA HIS A 231 -4.01 3.43 -18.19
C HIS A 231 -5.55 3.40 -18.08
N GLU A 232 -6.16 2.31 -17.60
CA GLU A 232 -7.60 2.28 -17.33
C GLU A 232 -8.05 3.35 -16.31
N TYR A 233 -7.18 3.72 -15.38
CA TYR A 233 -7.42 4.77 -14.38
C TYR A 233 -7.04 6.18 -14.88
N GLY A 234 -6.49 6.29 -16.10
CA GLY A 234 -5.87 7.52 -16.58
C GLY A 234 -4.75 8.03 -15.67
N PHE A 235 -4.05 7.11 -14.98
CA PHE A 235 -3.06 7.46 -13.98
C PHE A 235 -1.85 8.13 -14.62
N TRP A 236 -1.44 9.27 -14.07
CA TRP A 236 -0.49 10.19 -14.71
C TRP A 236 0.89 9.61 -15.04
N LEU A 237 1.32 8.56 -14.32
CA LEU A 237 2.58 7.89 -14.61
C LEU A 237 2.51 7.00 -15.86
N GLY A 238 1.32 6.58 -16.31
CA GLY A 238 1.15 5.69 -17.46
C GLY A 238 2.09 4.48 -17.40
N ASP A 239 2.95 4.33 -18.40
CA ASP A 239 3.93 3.22 -18.50
C ASP A 239 5.04 3.26 -17.43
N ALA A 240 5.21 4.40 -16.75
CA ALA A 240 6.15 4.52 -15.64
C ALA A 240 5.56 4.08 -14.28
N PHE A 241 4.27 3.67 -14.25
CA PHE A 241 3.64 3.16 -13.02
C PHE A 241 4.31 1.89 -12.51
N ALA A 242 4.55 0.92 -13.41
CA ALA A 242 5.21 -0.34 -13.13
C ALA A 242 6.53 -0.44 -13.90
N SER A 243 7.63 -0.56 -13.17
CA SER A 243 8.95 -0.74 -13.80
C SER A 243 9.17 -2.16 -14.30
N GLY A 244 9.83 -2.31 -15.46
CA GLY A 244 10.18 -3.62 -16.03
C GLY A 244 9.07 -4.23 -16.88
N GLY A 245 8.21 -3.40 -17.47
CA GLY A 245 7.32 -3.79 -18.57
C GLY A 245 8.02 -3.71 -19.93
N SER A 246 7.30 -4.08 -21.00
CA SER A 246 7.78 -4.10 -22.39
C SER A 246 8.25 -2.74 -22.91
N MET A 247 7.76 -1.64 -22.31
CA MET A 247 8.11 -0.26 -22.67
C MET A 247 9.30 0.32 -21.87
N GLY A 248 9.92 -0.45 -20.96
CA GLY A 248 11.01 0.01 -20.10
C GLY A 248 12.32 -0.79 -20.25
N TYR A 249 13.41 -0.33 -19.62
CA TYR A 249 14.66 -1.09 -19.59
C TYR A 249 14.50 -2.38 -18.78
N ASP A 250 14.65 -3.52 -19.45
CA ASP A 250 14.62 -4.83 -18.81
C ASP A 250 15.94 -5.08 -18.03
N HIS A 251 15.88 -4.80 -16.74
CA HIS A 251 17.01 -4.96 -15.82
C HIS A 251 17.51 -6.40 -15.69
N LYS A 252 16.72 -7.42 -16.08
CA LYS A 252 17.17 -8.82 -16.17
C LYS A 252 17.95 -9.07 -17.46
N ILE A 253 17.45 -8.60 -18.61
CA ILE A 253 18.17 -8.69 -19.89
C ILE A 253 19.53 -7.98 -19.78
N TYR A 254 19.54 -6.78 -19.19
CA TYR A 254 20.78 -6.03 -18.98
C TYR A 254 21.60 -6.54 -17.79
N ALA A 255 21.14 -7.58 -17.09
CA ALA A 255 21.78 -8.20 -15.93
C ALA A 255 22.28 -7.17 -14.89
N ILE A 256 21.53 -6.09 -14.68
CA ILE A 256 22.00 -4.90 -13.94
C ILE A 256 22.45 -5.28 -12.53
N THR A 257 21.66 -6.10 -11.83
CA THR A 257 21.98 -6.58 -10.48
C THR A 257 23.24 -7.44 -10.47
N ALA A 258 23.38 -8.38 -11.40
CA ALA A 258 24.53 -9.29 -11.46
C ALA A 258 25.81 -8.54 -11.86
N ARG A 259 25.71 -7.63 -12.83
CA ARG A 259 26.83 -6.74 -13.24
C ARG A 259 27.23 -5.80 -12.11
N GLY A 260 26.27 -5.26 -11.36
CA GLY A 260 26.53 -4.45 -10.17
C GLY A 260 27.25 -5.25 -9.09
N ALA A 261 26.79 -6.46 -8.79
CA ALA A 261 27.47 -7.36 -7.84
C ALA A 261 28.91 -7.69 -8.29
N TRP A 262 29.13 -7.95 -9.58
CA TRP A 262 30.46 -8.19 -10.14
C TRP A 262 31.37 -6.96 -10.08
N ALA A 263 30.84 -5.78 -10.34
CA ALA A 263 31.58 -4.52 -10.21
C ALA A 263 32.04 -4.30 -8.75
N CYS A 264 31.17 -4.56 -7.77
CA CYS A 264 31.52 -4.49 -6.35
C CYS A 264 32.59 -5.53 -5.98
N ALA A 265 32.47 -6.77 -6.45
CA ALA A 265 33.46 -7.82 -6.20
C ALA A 265 34.83 -7.44 -6.77
N ARG A 266 34.89 -6.97 -8.02
CA ARG A 266 36.13 -6.49 -8.65
C ARG A 266 36.77 -5.35 -7.88
N HIS A 267 35.97 -4.38 -7.42
CA HIS A 267 36.46 -3.27 -6.62
C HIS A 267 37.03 -3.76 -5.27
N HIS A 268 36.36 -4.71 -4.63
CA HIS A 268 36.83 -5.30 -3.38
C HIS A 268 38.15 -6.07 -3.54
N PHE A 269 38.26 -6.92 -4.57
CA PHE A 269 39.51 -7.63 -4.89
C PHE A 269 40.65 -6.67 -5.22
N SER A 270 40.37 -5.62 -6.01
CA SER A 270 41.35 -4.56 -6.29
C SER A 270 41.84 -3.85 -5.02
N PHE A 271 40.96 -3.64 -4.03
CA PHE A 271 41.36 -3.05 -2.74
C PHE A 271 42.27 -3.98 -1.92
N LEU A 272 42.08 -5.30 -2.07
CA LEU A 272 42.90 -6.33 -1.41
C LEU A 272 44.17 -6.68 -2.20
N GLY A 273 44.42 -6.04 -3.35
CA GLY A 273 45.55 -6.37 -4.22
C GLY A 273 45.46 -7.74 -4.90
N ILE A 274 44.25 -8.31 -4.98
CA ILE A 274 43.98 -9.60 -5.62
C ILE A 274 43.45 -9.32 -7.04
N ASP A 275 43.98 -10.02 -8.04
CA ASP A 275 43.44 -9.96 -9.39
C ASP A 275 42.20 -10.86 -9.48
N PRO A 276 40.99 -10.33 -9.76
CA PRO A 276 39.79 -11.14 -9.87
C PRO A 276 39.72 -12.01 -11.14
N PHE A 277 40.72 -11.96 -12.03
CA PHE A 277 40.77 -12.71 -13.27
C PHE A 277 41.84 -13.83 -13.30
N TRP A 278 42.60 -14.02 -12.21
CA TRP A 278 43.70 -14.99 -12.12
C TRP A 278 43.73 -15.75 -10.81
#